data_AF-A0A9Q0RJJ0-F1
#
_entry.id   AF-A0A9Q0RJJ0-F1
#
_cell.length_a   1.000
_cell.length_b   1.000
_cell.length_c   1.000
_cell.angle_alpha   90.00
_cell.angle_beta   90.00
_cell.angle_gamma   90.00
#
_symmetry.space_group_name_H-M   'P 1'
#
loop_
_entity.id
_entity.type
_entity.pdbx_description
1 polymer ?
#
loop_
_entity_poly.entity_id
_entity_poly.type
_entity_poly.pdbx_seq_one_letter_code
_entity_poly.pdbx_strand_id
1 'polypeptide(L)'
;MFRITNSNFSRNLSLRINLWKLFSKSVHDPELVENLKQKIKDDQTFLNVDLTNFEQLYSGDDSKKAKISRIINVYDNMKYDLDDVPSSLSENDVVNLLEYEQISDIKRSLKKLYRKEIESLVKKQLRMLTNVNKNEFESTFPNTIEITPHTSINFMDLCNEKANLVYVTSMETKSFVEYDPNAHYVMAAISEKDLNEDFFTPAIRKLPIKRRGIPIDQYVIWNSGSKRLSLTNKVKLLTDIRQGMGWKEVLLKNVHSNNLKTIQQIESEDQQRFLNLSKKRLKSNKQK
;
A
#
# COMPACT_ATOMS: atom_id res chain seq x y z
N MET A 1 -18.74 -5.74 14.91
CA MET A 1 -18.16 -6.90 14.18
C MET A 1 -18.12 -6.55 12.70
N PHE A 2 -16.95 -6.41 12.09
CA PHE A 2 -16.82 -6.06 10.67
C PHE A 2 -16.71 -7.34 9.84
N ARG A 3 -17.60 -7.56 8.87
CA ARG A 3 -17.59 -8.74 7.98
C ARG A 3 -17.54 -8.33 6.52
N ILE A 4 -16.64 -8.97 5.77
CA ILE A 4 -16.36 -8.72 4.36
C ILE A 4 -16.87 -9.93 3.56
N THR A 5 -17.85 -9.74 2.68
CA THR A 5 -18.36 -10.78 1.76
C THR A 5 -18.01 -10.46 0.32
N ASN A 6 -17.63 -11.47 -0.46
CA ASN A 6 -17.29 -11.34 -1.88
C ASN A 6 -18.07 -12.38 -2.69
N SER A 7 -18.82 -11.94 -3.71
CA SER A 7 -19.47 -12.81 -4.69
C SER A 7 -18.94 -12.47 -6.08
N ASN A 8 -18.00 -13.28 -6.58
CA ASN A 8 -17.95 -13.79 -7.97
C ASN A 8 -16.57 -14.43 -8.26
N PHE A 9 -16.63 -15.73 -8.51
CA PHE A 9 -15.55 -16.71 -8.52
C PHE A 9 -14.78 -16.78 -9.85
N SER A 10 -14.39 -15.65 -10.47
CA SER A 10 -13.51 -15.72 -11.65
C SER A 10 -12.57 -14.53 -11.88
N ARG A 11 -12.40 -13.64 -10.89
CA ARG A 11 -11.43 -12.51 -10.99
C ARG A 11 -10.37 -12.52 -9.88
N ASN A 12 -10.15 -13.66 -9.23
CA ASN A 12 -9.24 -13.76 -8.09
C ASN A 12 -7.74 -13.74 -8.41
N LEU A 13 -7.35 -13.62 -9.69
CA LEU A 13 -5.99 -13.19 -10.03
C LEU A 13 -5.85 -11.66 -9.98
N SER A 14 -6.89 -10.88 -10.33
CA SER A 14 -6.73 -9.43 -10.53
C SER A 14 -6.77 -8.61 -9.22
N LEU A 15 -7.43 -9.09 -8.16
CA LEU A 15 -7.47 -8.39 -6.87
C LEU A 15 -6.17 -8.53 -6.06
N ARG A 16 -5.48 -9.68 -6.15
CA ARG A 16 -4.10 -9.82 -5.62
C ARG A 16 -3.12 -8.95 -6.40
N ILE A 17 -3.30 -8.83 -7.72
CA ILE A 17 -2.49 -7.96 -8.59
C ILE A 17 -2.74 -6.47 -8.30
N ASN A 18 -3.97 -6.05 -7.99
CA ASN A 18 -4.31 -4.64 -7.80
C ASN A 18 -4.02 -4.10 -6.38
N LEU A 19 -4.12 -4.92 -5.33
CA LEU A 19 -3.63 -4.55 -3.98
C LEU A 19 -2.10 -4.48 -3.93
N TRP A 20 -1.41 -5.40 -4.63
CA TRP A 20 0.03 -5.31 -4.82
C TRP A 20 0.41 -4.03 -5.59
N LYS A 21 -0.34 -3.63 -6.63
CA LYS A 21 -0.13 -2.38 -7.39
C LYS A 21 -0.32 -1.08 -6.59
N LEU A 22 -1.21 -1.08 -5.59
CA LEU A 22 -1.46 0.08 -4.72
C LEU A 22 -0.44 0.20 -3.59
N PHE A 23 0.02 -0.92 -3.03
CA PHE A 23 1.14 -0.93 -2.07
C PHE A 23 2.50 -0.77 -2.75
N SER A 24 2.64 -1.18 -4.02
CA SER A 24 3.85 -0.99 -4.83
C SER A 24 4.06 0.45 -5.27
N LYS A 25 3.12 1.38 -5.05
CA LYS A 25 3.39 2.82 -5.20
C LYS A 25 4.44 3.31 -4.19
N SER A 26 4.55 2.69 -3.01
CA SER A 26 5.64 2.94 -2.05
C SER A 26 6.95 2.21 -2.41
N VAL A 27 6.86 1.13 -3.19
CA VAL A 27 8.00 0.33 -3.70
C VAL A 27 8.62 0.99 -4.94
N HIS A 28 8.00 2.03 -5.47
CA HIS A 28 8.48 2.82 -6.62
C HIS A 28 8.67 4.30 -6.28
N ASP A 29 8.72 4.64 -4.98
CA ASP A 29 9.20 5.96 -4.58
C ASP A 29 10.69 6.06 -4.94
N PRO A 30 11.06 6.90 -5.94
CA PRO A 30 12.43 6.97 -6.42
C PRO A 30 13.40 7.44 -5.32
N GLU A 31 12.94 8.28 -4.39
CA GLU A 31 13.77 8.81 -3.31
C GLU A 31 14.10 7.72 -2.28
N LEU A 32 13.10 6.92 -1.90
CA LEU A 32 13.29 5.77 -1.01
C LEU A 32 14.25 4.73 -1.63
N VAL A 33 14.06 4.42 -2.91
CA VAL A 33 14.92 3.45 -3.61
C VAL A 33 16.37 3.93 -3.65
N GLU A 34 16.59 5.22 -3.90
CA GLU A 34 17.95 5.78 -3.95
C GLU A 34 18.61 5.80 -2.57
N ASN A 35 17.87 6.18 -1.52
CA ASN A 35 18.35 6.13 -0.14
C ASN A 35 18.73 4.70 0.29
N LEU A 36 17.94 3.70 -0.12
CA LEU A 36 18.25 2.30 0.16
C LEU A 36 19.51 1.83 -0.59
N LYS A 37 19.69 2.22 -1.86
CA LYS A 37 20.93 1.90 -2.59
C LYS A 37 22.15 2.50 -1.91
N GLN A 38 22.06 3.77 -1.50
CA GLN A 38 23.17 4.45 -0.84
C GLN A 38 23.53 3.74 0.47
N LYS A 39 22.52 3.43 1.30
CA LYS A 39 22.73 2.68 2.53
C LYS A 39 23.36 1.30 2.28
N ILE A 40 22.90 0.57 1.27
CA ILE A 40 23.48 -0.74 0.92
C ILE A 40 24.93 -0.60 0.48
N LYS A 41 25.27 0.46 -0.26
CA LYS A 41 26.64 0.75 -0.69
C LYS A 41 27.54 1.08 0.49
N ASP A 42 27.04 1.85 1.46
CA ASP A 42 27.77 2.22 2.66
C ASP A 42 28.00 1.01 3.60
N ASP A 43 27.02 0.10 3.69
CA ASP A 43 27.07 -1.12 4.51
C ASP A 43 27.74 -2.32 3.79
N GLN A 44 28.25 -2.14 2.56
CA GLN A 44 28.74 -3.24 1.73
C GLN A 44 30.05 -3.83 2.29
N THR A 45 30.00 -5.08 2.74
CA THR A 45 31.19 -5.84 3.14
C THR A 45 31.71 -6.67 1.97
N PHE A 46 32.95 -6.43 1.55
CA PHE A 46 33.59 -7.22 0.50
C PHE A 46 34.19 -8.51 1.05
N LEU A 47 33.92 -9.63 0.38
CA LEU A 47 34.61 -10.89 0.63
C LEU A 47 35.94 -10.88 -0.12
N ASN A 48 37.00 -11.36 0.52
CA ASN A 48 38.28 -11.56 -0.16
C ASN A 48 38.15 -12.78 -1.07
N VAL A 49 38.57 -12.61 -2.32
CA VAL A 49 38.41 -13.58 -3.39
C VAL A 49 39.82 -13.95 -3.86
N ASP A 50 40.25 -15.16 -3.55
CA ASP A 50 41.58 -15.64 -3.91
C ASP A 50 41.49 -16.72 -5.00
N LEU A 51 42.62 -17.02 -5.64
CA LEU A 51 42.73 -18.08 -6.66
C LEU A 51 42.29 -19.45 -6.13
N THR A 52 42.52 -19.71 -4.84
CA THR A 52 42.16 -20.96 -4.17
C THR A 52 40.64 -21.19 -4.16
N ASN A 53 39.84 -20.13 -4.17
CA ASN A 53 38.38 -20.24 -4.21
C ASN A 53 37.85 -20.86 -5.51
N PHE A 54 38.68 -20.93 -6.56
CA PHE A 54 38.28 -21.39 -7.89
C PHE A 54 39.13 -22.55 -8.42
N GLU A 55 39.79 -23.30 -7.52
CA GLU A 55 40.62 -24.46 -7.87
C GLU A 55 39.93 -25.47 -8.80
N GLN A 56 38.63 -25.69 -8.55
CA GLN A 56 37.81 -26.62 -9.33
C GLN A 56 37.67 -26.18 -10.80
N LEU A 57 37.71 -24.87 -11.08
CA LEU A 57 37.45 -24.33 -12.42
C LEU A 57 38.63 -24.48 -13.38
N TYR A 58 39.87 -24.57 -12.85
CA TYR A 58 41.05 -24.71 -13.70
C TYR A 58 41.60 -26.13 -13.76
N SER A 59 41.35 -27.03 -12.79
CA SER A 59 41.64 -28.49 -12.89
C SER A 59 42.95 -28.86 -13.63
N GLY A 60 44.04 -28.09 -13.44
CA GLY A 60 45.34 -28.30 -14.09
C GLY A 60 45.60 -27.58 -15.43
N ASP A 61 44.66 -26.80 -15.94
CA ASP A 61 44.81 -25.94 -17.13
C ASP A 61 45.43 -24.59 -16.74
N ASP A 62 46.74 -24.45 -16.97
CA ASP A 62 47.50 -23.23 -16.67
C ASP A 62 46.99 -21.99 -17.42
N SER A 63 46.41 -22.18 -18.62
CA SER A 63 45.83 -21.08 -19.41
C SER A 63 44.59 -20.51 -18.73
N LYS A 64 43.69 -21.38 -18.26
CA LYS A 64 42.51 -20.96 -17.48
C LYS A 64 42.92 -20.34 -16.16
N LYS A 65 43.90 -20.92 -15.46
CA LYS A 65 44.42 -20.37 -14.20
C LYS A 65 44.94 -18.94 -14.37
N ALA A 66 45.70 -18.67 -15.44
CA ALA A 66 46.18 -17.33 -15.75
C ALA A 66 45.02 -16.34 -16.04
N LYS A 67 43.99 -16.79 -16.77
CA LYS A 67 42.79 -15.98 -17.02
C LYS A 67 42.01 -15.66 -15.73
N ILE A 68 41.82 -16.64 -14.85
CA ILE A 68 41.15 -16.43 -13.55
C ILE A 68 41.95 -15.44 -12.70
N SER A 69 43.28 -15.60 -12.62
CA SER A 69 44.15 -14.66 -11.92
C SER A 69 44.00 -13.23 -12.44
N ARG A 70 43.93 -13.08 -13.78
CA ARG A 70 43.69 -11.77 -14.40
C ARG A 70 42.32 -11.19 -14.02
N ILE A 71 41.25 -12.00 -13.97
CA ILE A 71 39.92 -11.56 -13.55
C ILE A 71 39.95 -11.07 -12.09
N ILE A 72 40.57 -11.84 -11.19
CA ILE A 72 40.71 -11.49 -9.77
C ILE A 72 41.47 -10.18 -9.61
N ASN A 73 42.60 -10.02 -10.30
CA ASN A 73 43.36 -8.77 -10.26
C ASN A 73 42.54 -7.57 -10.77
N VAL A 74 41.71 -7.75 -11.81
CA VAL A 74 40.83 -6.68 -12.30
C VAL A 74 39.75 -6.35 -11.27
N TYR A 75 39.16 -7.35 -10.62
CA TYR A 75 38.19 -7.18 -9.55
C TYR A 75 38.80 -6.43 -8.37
N ASP A 76 39.99 -6.82 -7.90
CA ASP A 76 40.68 -6.17 -6.80
C ASP A 76 41.05 -4.73 -7.12
N ASN A 77 41.60 -4.46 -8.31
CA ASN A 77 41.91 -3.10 -8.72
C ASN A 77 40.66 -2.21 -8.69
N MET A 78 39.53 -2.69 -9.23
CA MET A 78 38.28 -1.92 -9.19
C MET A 78 37.75 -1.74 -7.76
N LYS A 79 37.92 -2.75 -6.90
CA LYS A 79 37.53 -2.67 -5.47
C LYS A 79 38.31 -1.58 -4.74
N TYR A 80 39.62 -1.44 -4.99
CA TYR A 80 40.45 -0.41 -4.36
C TYR A 80 40.29 0.98 -4.99
N ASP A 81 39.94 1.05 -6.28
CA ASP A 81 39.65 2.29 -7.00
C ASP A 81 38.27 2.89 -6.65
N LEU A 82 37.53 2.31 -5.70
CA LEU A 82 36.17 2.69 -5.30
C LEU A 82 35.16 2.65 -6.47
N ASP A 83 35.42 1.78 -7.44
CA ASP A 83 34.54 1.53 -8.57
C ASP A 83 33.30 0.71 -8.14
N ASP A 84 32.26 0.72 -8.98
CA ASP A 84 31.05 -0.08 -8.76
C ASP A 84 31.32 -1.58 -9.01
N VAL A 85 31.57 -2.33 -7.93
CA VAL A 85 32.02 -3.74 -7.95
C VAL A 85 31.15 -4.61 -7.04
N PRO A 86 30.80 -5.85 -7.44
CA PRO A 86 30.02 -6.74 -6.58
C PRO A 86 30.75 -7.07 -5.27
N SER A 87 30.02 -7.41 -4.21
CA SER A 87 30.62 -7.72 -2.89
C SER A 87 31.44 -9.01 -2.88
N SER A 88 31.10 -9.94 -3.79
CA SER A 88 31.73 -11.25 -3.94
C SER A 88 31.57 -11.75 -5.37
N LEU A 89 32.37 -12.75 -5.74
CA LEU A 89 32.28 -13.44 -7.03
C LEU A 89 31.95 -14.90 -6.80
N SER A 90 30.88 -15.40 -7.43
CA SER A 90 30.59 -16.84 -7.45
C SER A 90 31.39 -17.55 -8.54
N GLU A 91 31.52 -18.87 -8.44
CA GLU A 91 32.16 -19.70 -9.47
C GLU A 91 31.51 -19.49 -10.85
N ASN A 92 30.18 -19.41 -10.89
CA ASN A 92 29.45 -19.20 -12.13
C ASN A 92 29.73 -17.81 -12.73
N ASP A 93 29.93 -16.78 -11.90
CA ASP A 93 30.31 -15.46 -12.38
C ASP A 93 31.69 -15.49 -13.03
N VAL A 94 32.66 -16.17 -12.41
CA VAL A 94 34.00 -16.35 -12.96
C VAL A 94 33.97 -17.15 -14.27
N VAL A 95 33.17 -18.22 -14.35
CA VAL A 95 32.98 -18.98 -15.59
C VAL A 95 32.46 -18.09 -16.73
N ASN A 96 31.48 -17.23 -16.46
CA ASN A 96 30.99 -16.29 -17.48
C ASN A 96 32.04 -15.24 -17.85
N LEU A 97 32.90 -14.85 -16.92
CA LEU A 97 33.97 -13.86 -17.16
C LEU A 97 35.14 -14.44 -17.98
N LEU A 98 35.34 -15.76 -17.96
CA LEU A 98 36.38 -16.45 -18.75
C LEU A 98 36.17 -16.34 -20.26
N GLU A 99 34.95 -16.03 -20.71
CA GLU A 99 34.63 -15.81 -22.12
C GLU A 99 35.26 -14.53 -22.68
N TYR A 100 35.64 -13.58 -21.82
CA TYR A 100 36.17 -12.28 -22.22
C TYR A 100 37.69 -12.26 -22.24
N GLU A 101 38.27 -11.77 -23.33
CA GLU A 101 39.72 -11.59 -23.47
C GLU A 101 40.20 -10.19 -23.05
N GLN A 102 39.35 -9.17 -23.24
CA GLN A 102 39.71 -7.78 -23.01
C GLN A 102 39.35 -7.34 -21.59
N ILE A 103 40.22 -6.51 -20.98
CA ILE A 103 40.02 -5.99 -19.62
C ILE A 103 38.74 -5.14 -19.55
N SER A 104 38.46 -4.35 -20.59
CA SER A 104 37.26 -3.50 -20.68
C SER A 104 35.97 -4.30 -20.57
N ASP A 105 35.92 -5.49 -21.18
CA ASP A 105 34.73 -6.34 -21.17
C ASP A 105 34.54 -7.00 -19.81
N ILE A 106 35.63 -7.45 -19.18
CA ILE A 106 35.63 -7.94 -17.79
C ILE A 106 35.10 -6.85 -16.86
N LYS A 107 35.65 -5.63 -16.92
CA LYS A 107 35.18 -4.49 -16.10
C LYS A 107 33.69 -4.20 -16.33
N ARG A 108 33.24 -4.21 -17.59
CA ARG A 108 31.83 -3.98 -17.93
C ARG A 108 30.92 -5.06 -17.36
N SER A 109 31.36 -6.32 -17.41
CA SER A 109 30.62 -7.45 -16.87
C SER A 109 30.55 -7.39 -15.34
N LEU A 110 31.64 -7.06 -14.65
CA LEU A 110 31.66 -6.83 -13.20
C LEU A 110 30.68 -5.72 -12.77
N LYS A 111 30.65 -4.58 -13.47
CA LYS A 111 29.66 -3.50 -13.22
C LYS A 111 28.22 -4.00 -13.41
N LYS A 112 27.98 -4.93 -14.34
CA LYS A 112 26.65 -5.53 -14.56
C LYS A 112 26.27 -6.47 -13.41
N LEU A 113 27.22 -7.24 -12.88
CA LEU A 113 27.00 -8.08 -11.69
C LEU A 113 26.66 -7.23 -10.47
N TYR A 114 27.42 -6.16 -10.23
CA TYR A 114 27.13 -5.19 -9.16
C TYR A 114 25.70 -4.64 -9.23
N ARG A 115 25.28 -4.15 -10.41
CA ARG A 115 23.91 -3.63 -10.59
C ARG A 115 22.83 -4.66 -10.22
N LYS A 116 23.01 -5.92 -10.64
CA LYS A 116 22.08 -7.01 -10.30
C LYS A 116 22.06 -7.31 -8.81
N GLU A 117 23.21 -7.29 -8.16
CA GLU A 117 23.34 -7.51 -6.72
C GLU A 117 22.58 -6.43 -5.94
N ILE A 118 22.85 -5.16 -6.23
CA ILE A 118 22.17 -4.03 -5.60
C ILE A 118 20.65 -4.11 -5.81
N GLU A 119 20.18 -4.35 -7.04
CA GLU A 119 18.76 -4.51 -7.33
C GLU A 119 18.11 -5.64 -6.51
N SER A 120 18.82 -6.77 -6.36
CA SER A 120 18.36 -7.91 -5.58
C SER A 120 18.24 -7.57 -4.09
N LEU A 121 19.25 -6.90 -3.53
CA LEU A 121 19.29 -6.48 -2.13
C LEU A 121 18.20 -5.45 -1.81
N VAL A 122 18.04 -4.42 -2.66
CA VAL A 122 16.96 -3.44 -2.55
C VAL A 122 15.60 -4.14 -2.57
N LYS A 123 15.38 -5.06 -3.52
CA LYS A 123 14.14 -5.83 -3.61
C LYS A 123 13.89 -6.67 -2.36
N LYS A 124 14.93 -7.26 -1.76
CA LYS A 124 14.84 -8.02 -0.52
C LYS A 124 14.47 -7.11 0.66
N GLN A 125 15.11 -5.94 0.81
CA GLN A 125 14.76 -4.98 1.86
C GLN A 125 13.33 -4.44 1.72
N LEU A 126 12.90 -4.09 0.50
CA LEU A 126 11.53 -3.66 0.23
C LEU A 126 10.52 -4.75 0.60
N ARG A 127 10.81 -6.03 0.32
CA ARG A 127 9.95 -7.15 0.76
C ARG A 127 9.87 -7.25 2.28
N MET A 128 10.97 -7.07 3.00
CA MET A 128 10.97 -7.07 4.47
C MET A 128 10.12 -5.93 5.01
N LEU A 129 10.30 -4.71 4.51
CA LEU A 129 9.47 -3.55 4.88
C LEU A 129 7.98 -3.80 4.62
N THR A 130 7.63 -4.43 3.49
CA THR A 130 6.23 -4.79 3.22
C THR A 130 5.66 -5.84 4.17
N ASN A 131 6.47 -6.80 4.61
CA ASN A 131 6.04 -7.83 5.56
C ASN A 131 5.92 -7.26 6.99
N VAL A 132 6.85 -6.39 7.40
CA VAL A 132 6.78 -5.69 8.70
C VAL A 132 5.52 -4.84 8.79
N ASN A 133 5.21 -4.04 7.76
CA ASN A 133 3.98 -3.25 7.72
C ASN A 133 2.70 -4.11 7.76
N LYS A 134 2.73 -5.32 7.19
CA LYS A 134 1.61 -6.26 7.29
C LYS A 134 1.44 -6.77 8.73
N ASN A 135 2.54 -7.11 9.40
CA ASN A 135 2.52 -7.56 10.78
C ASN A 135 2.16 -6.44 11.77
N GLU A 136 2.61 -5.20 11.52
CA GLU A 136 2.19 -4.03 12.30
C GLU A 136 0.70 -3.76 12.16
N PHE A 137 0.15 -3.88 10.94
CA PHE A 137 -1.28 -3.81 10.71
C PHE A 137 -2.01 -4.88 11.54
N GLU A 138 -1.56 -6.14 11.51
CA GLU A 138 -2.13 -7.22 12.33
C GLU A 138 -1.98 -6.99 13.84
N SER A 139 -0.87 -6.40 14.30
CA SER A 139 -0.60 -6.10 15.72
C SER A 139 -1.35 -4.88 16.26
N THR A 140 -1.72 -3.93 15.40
CA THR A 140 -2.52 -2.75 15.76
C THR A 140 -3.99 -3.12 16.02
N PHE A 141 -4.41 -4.34 15.65
CA PHE A 141 -5.73 -4.91 15.96
C PHE A 141 -5.63 -6.12 16.89
N PRO A 142 -5.09 -6.01 18.12
CA PRO A 142 -4.92 -7.18 18.95
C PRO A 142 -6.22 -7.65 19.61
N ASN A 143 -7.34 -6.90 19.55
CA ASN A 143 -8.60 -7.31 20.18
C ASN A 143 -9.83 -6.72 19.47
N THR A 144 -10.84 -7.56 19.20
CA THR A 144 -12.14 -7.29 18.55
C THR A 144 -12.25 -7.40 17.02
N ILE A 145 -11.50 -8.31 16.39
CA ILE A 145 -12.00 -8.96 15.18
C ILE A 145 -12.18 -10.41 15.57
N GLU A 146 -13.41 -10.83 15.87
CA GLU A 146 -13.74 -12.24 15.61
C GLU A 146 -13.57 -12.40 14.11
N ILE A 147 -12.37 -12.85 13.71
CA ILE A 147 -12.09 -13.27 12.35
C ILE A 147 -12.89 -14.54 12.17
N THR A 148 -14.20 -14.41 11.93
CA THR A 148 -14.96 -15.54 11.43
C THR A 148 -14.29 -15.96 10.13
N PRO A 149 -13.91 -17.24 9.98
CA PRO A 149 -13.36 -17.75 8.73
C PRO A 149 -14.28 -17.37 7.57
N HIS A 150 -13.73 -17.17 6.39
CA HIS A 150 -14.49 -16.76 5.19
C HIS A 150 -15.80 -17.56 5.06
N THR A 151 -16.93 -16.87 5.19
CA THR A 151 -18.26 -17.49 5.08
C THR A 151 -18.87 -17.16 3.73
N SER A 152 -19.42 -18.17 3.04
CA SER A 152 -20.24 -17.97 1.84
C SER A 152 -21.64 -17.41 2.14
N ILE A 153 -21.97 -17.24 3.43
CA ILE A 153 -23.27 -16.75 3.90
C ILE A 153 -23.38 -15.25 3.62
N ASN A 154 -24.56 -14.80 3.17
CA ASN A 154 -24.83 -13.38 2.93
C ASN A 154 -24.84 -12.60 4.25
N PHE A 155 -24.25 -11.40 4.27
CA PHE A 155 -24.22 -10.55 5.47
C PHE A 155 -25.61 -10.21 6.03
N MET A 156 -26.65 -10.23 5.19
CA MET A 156 -28.04 -10.03 5.59
C MET A 156 -28.60 -11.18 6.45
N ASP A 157 -28.07 -12.39 6.27
CA ASP A 157 -28.48 -13.60 6.99
C ASP A 157 -27.64 -13.83 8.24
N LEU A 158 -26.49 -13.15 8.31
CA LEU A 158 -25.58 -13.18 9.46
C LEU A 158 -26.02 -12.28 10.62
N CYS A 159 -26.97 -11.37 10.38
CA CYS A 159 -27.48 -10.45 11.39
C CYS A 159 -28.97 -10.72 11.61
N ASN A 160 -29.33 -11.15 12.82
CA ASN A 160 -30.72 -11.42 13.20
C ASN A 160 -31.59 -10.14 13.10
N GLU A 161 -31.01 -8.99 13.45
CA GLU A 161 -31.69 -7.69 13.43
C GLU A 161 -31.23 -6.83 12.23
N LYS A 162 -31.93 -6.97 11.11
CA LYS A 162 -31.65 -6.21 9.88
C LYS A 162 -31.75 -4.68 10.07
N ALA A 163 -32.52 -4.23 11.06
CA ALA A 163 -32.69 -2.81 11.39
C ALA A 163 -31.42 -2.13 11.94
N ASN A 164 -30.47 -2.92 12.46
CA ASN A 164 -29.19 -2.45 13.01
C ASN A 164 -28.07 -2.48 11.96
N LEU A 165 -28.33 -3.04 10.77
CA LEU A 165 -27.37 -3.01 9.67
C LEU A 165 -27.28 -1.60 9.08
N VAL A 166 -26.06 -1.08 9.06
CA VAL A 166 -25.71 0.22 8.48
C VAL A 166 -24.67 0.00 7.38
N TYR A 167 -25.08 0.21 6.14
CA TYR A 167 -24.18 0.18 4.99
C TYR A 167 -23.43 1.52 4.88
N VAL A 168 -22.10 1.48 5.00
CA VAL A 168 -21.23 2.66 5.02
C VAL A 168 -20.58 2.89 3.65
N THR A 169 -20.84 4.05 3.06
CA THR A 169 -20.33 4.43 1.74
C THR A 169 -19.94 5.90 1.69
N SER A 170 -18.90 6.27 0.93
CA SER A 170 -18.59 7.69 0.70
C SER A 170 -19.46 8.31 -0.40
N MET A 171 -20.36 7.51 -1.03
CA MET A 171 -21.28 7.98 -2.06
C MET A 171 -22.59 8.56 -1.51
N GLU A 172 -22.92 8.30 -0.24
CA GLU A 172 -24.11 8.86 0.40
C GLU A 172 -23.76 10.22 1.00
N THR A 173 -24.42 11.28 0.53
CA THR A 173 -24.10 12.66 0.91
C THR A 173 -25.16 13.31 1.81
N LYS A 174 -26.33 12.68 1.94
CA LYS A 174 -27.48 13.27 2.65
C LYS A 174 -27.60 12.84 4.11
N SER A 175 -26.99 11.71 4.47
CA SER A 175 -27.02 11.21 5.83
C SER A 175 -25.67 10.64 6.20
N PHE A 176 -25.20 10.94 7.41
CA PHE A 176 -23.85 10.62 7.85
C PHE A 176 -23.87 9.54 8.94
N VAL A 177 -22.77 8.80 9.04
CA VAL A 177 -22.60 7.80 10.09
C VAL A 177 -22.47 8.54 11.43
N GLU A 178 -23.44 8.33 12.30
CA GLU A 178 -23.31 8.55 13.74
C GLU A 178 -22.91 7.20 14.36
N TYR A 179 -21.94 7.23 15.27
CA TYR A 179 -21.47 6.00 15.89
C TYR A 179 -22.51 5.49 16.88
N ASP A 180 -22.92 4.26 16.66
CA ASP A 180 -23.84 3.51 17.50
C ASP A 180 -23.16 2.17 17.82
N PRO A 181 -22.84 1.89 19.11
CA PRO A 181 -22.19 0.65 19.50
C PRO A 181 -23.04 -0.59 19.21
N ASN A 182 -24.37 -0.43 19.08
CA ASN A 182 -25.30 -1.53 18.79
C ASN A 182 -25.50 -1.77 17.28
N ALA A 183 -24.98 -0.87 16.43
CA ALA A 183 -25.09 -0.99 15.00
C ALA A 183 -24.05 -1.96 14.40
N HIS A 184 -24.40 -2.52 13.25
CA HIS A 184 -23.54 -3.39 12.46
C HIS A 184 -23.16 -2.69 11.16
N TYR A 185 -21.92 -2.21 11.10
CA TYR A 185 -21.41 -1.47 9.95
C TYR A 185 -20.91 -2.42 8.85
N VAL A 186 -21.54 -2.33 7.67
CA VAL A 186 -21.22 -3.12 6.48
C VAL A 186 -20.55 -2.23 5.46
N MET A 187 -19.45 -2.70 4.87
CA MET A 187 -18.70 -2.00 3.82
C MET A 187 -18.39 -2.95 2.67
N ALA A 188 -18.34 -2.42 1.45
CA ALA A 188 -17.88 -3.20 0.31
C ALA A 188 -16.41 -3.64 0.49
N ALA A 189 -16.14 -4.89 0.14
CA ALA A 189 -14.79 -5.49 0.06
C ALA A 189 -13.91 -4.90 -1.06
N ILE A 190 -14.34 -3.81 -1.69
CA ILE A 190 -13.76 -3.23 -2.90
C ILE A 190 -13.58 -1.73 -2.65
N SER A 191 -12.49 -1.17 -3.17
CA SER A 191 -12.25 0.26 -3.14
C SER A 191 -13.32 1.00 -3.93
N GLU A 192 -13.93 2.03 -3.35
CA GLU A 192 -14.96 2.81 -4.06
C GLU A 192 -14.40 3.58 -5.24
N LYS A 193 -13.07 3.84 -5.27
CA LYS A 193 -12.40 4.44 -6.42
C LYS A 193 -12.54 3.59 -7.68
N ASP A 194 -12.66 2.28 -7.51
CA ASP A 194 -12.73 1.31 -8.60
C ASP A 194 -14.18 0.94 -8.94
N LEU A 195 -15.17 1.48 -8.21
CA LEU A 195 -16.59 1.28 -8.49
C LEU A 195 -17.06 2.30 -9.52
N ASN A 196 -17.62 1.83 -10.64
CA ASN A 196 -18.39 2.70 -11.52
C ASN A 196 -19.66 3.17 -10.80
N GLU A 197 -20.03 4.44 -10.95
CA GLU A 197 -21.19 5.05 -10.26
C GLU A 197 -22.51 4.32 -10.57
N ASP A 198 -22.57 3.71 -11.76
CA ASP A 198 -23.72 2.95 -12.24
C ASP A 198 -23.86 1.57 -11.56
N PHE A 199 -22.79 1.02 -10.99
CA PHE A 199 -22.78 -0.37 -10.53
C PHE A 199 -23.23 -0.55 -9.07
N PHE A 200 -22.96 0.44 -8.20
CA PHE A 200 -23.11 0.25 -6.75
C PHE A 200 -24.39 0.80 -6.13
N THR A 201 -25.36 1.18 -6.94
CA THR A 201 -26.43 2.05 -6.47
C THR A 201 -27.82 1.40 -6.55
N PRO A 202 -28.22 0.69 -7.62
CA PRO A 202 -29.56 0.09 -7.67
C PRO A 202 -29.74 -1.12 -6.74
N ALA A 203 -28.76 -2.03 -6.68
CA ALA A 203 -28.88 -3.27 -5.90
C ALA A 203 -28.91 -3.00 -4.39
N ILE A 204 -28.02 -2.11 -3.90
CA ILE A 204 -27.96 -1.75 -2.48
C ILE A 204 -29.07 -0.80 -2.08
N ARG A 205 -29.55 0.08 -2.97
CA ARG A 205 -30.76 0.87 -2.70
C ARG A 205 -32.01 0.00 -2.54
N LYS A 206 -32.06 -1.18 -3.17
CA LYS A 206 -33.15 -2.15 -3.01
C LYS A 206 -33.06 -2.93 -1.69
N LEU A 207 -31.92 -2.93 -1.00
CA LEU A 207 -31.79 -3.60 0.28
C LEU A 207 -32.49 -2.79 1.39
N PRO A 208 -33.25 -3.44 2.29
CA PRO A 208 -33.94 -2.79 3.39
C PRO A 208 -32.99 -2.50 4.56
N ILE A 209 -31.90 -1.77 4.29
CA ILE A 209 -30.87 -1.42 5.29
C ILE A 209 -30.58 0.07 5.30
N LYS A 210 -30.16 0.60 6.45
CA LYS A 210 -29.77 2.01 6.58
C LYS A 210 -28.48 2.22 5.79
N ARG A 211 -28.42 3.31 5.02
CA ARG A 211 -27.23 3.70 4.27
C ARG A 211 -26.71 5.00 4.87
N ARG A 212 -25.43 5.06 5.17
CA ARG A 212 -24.80 6.23 5.82
C ARG A 212 -23.49 6.60 5.13
N GLY A 213 -23.34 7.90 4.98
CA GLY A 213 -22.20 8.62 4.42
C GLY A 213 -21.08 8.84 5.41
N ILE A 214 -19.87 9.05 4.90
CA ILE A 214 -18.77 9.61 5.68
C ILE A 214 -18.76 11.14 5.44
N PRO A 215 -18.82 12.00 6.48
CA PRO A 215 -19.01 13.44 6.34
C PRO A 215 -17.77 14.21 5.85
N ILE A 216 -16.97 13.64 4.94
CA ILE A 216 -15.70 14.21 4.48
C ILE A 216 -15.89 15.60 3.87
N ASP A 217 -16.97 15.79 3.10
CA ASP A 217 -17.32 17.04 2.44
C ASP A 217 -17.54 18.21 3.40
N GLN A 218 -17.82 17.94 4.67
CA GLN A 218 -17.99 18.98 5.68
C GLN A 218 -16.65 19.56 6.12
N TYR A 219 -15.56 18.80 6.02
CA TYR A 219 -14.27 19.15 6.62
C TYR A 219 -13.14 19.31 5.59
N VAL A 220 -13.31 18.83 4.36
CA VAL A 220 -12.27 18.83 3.32
C VAL A 220 -12.62 19.79 2.18
N ILE A 221 -11.65 20.62 1.78
CA ILE A 221 -11.67 21.40 0.54
C ILE A 221 -11.15 20.52 -0.59
N TRP A 222 -11.98 20.29 -1.59
CA TRP A 222 -11.63 19.48 -2.74
C TRP A 222 -10.96 20.32 -3.82
N ASN A 223 -9.66 20.57 -3.67
CA ASN A 223 -8.84 21.16 -4.74
C ASN A 223 -8.25 20.07 -5.65
N SER A 224 -7.99 18.88 -5.08
CA SER A 224 -7.56 17.68 -5.79
C SER A 224 -7.96 16.43 -5.00
N GLY A 225 -7.95 15.26 -5.65
CA GLY A 225 -8.28 13.98 -5.00
C GLY A 225 -9.74 13.54 -5.18
N SER A 226 -10.12 12.47 -4.47
CA SER A 226 -11.44 11.84 -4.60
C SER A 226 -12.10 11.65 -3.24
N LYS A 227 -13.41 11.92 -3.18
CA LYS A 227 -14.29 11.63 -2.03
C LYS A 227 -14.35 10.14 -1.71
N ARG A 228 -14.03 9.30 -2.69
CA ARG A 228 -14.10 7.85 -2.59
C ARG A 228 -12.91 7.33 -1.80
N LEU A 229 -13.21 6.80 -0.62
CA LEU A 229 -12.21 6.26 0.29
C LEU A 229 -11.90 4.81 -0.05
N SER A 230 -10.64 4.43 0.17
CA SER A 230 -10.25 3.01 0.22
C SER A 230 -10.91 2.33 1.41
N LEU A 231 -11.10 1.00 1.33
CA LEU A 231 -11.63 0.21 2.45
C LEU A 231 -10.81 0.44 3.72
N THR A 232 -9.48 0.43 3.62
CA THR A 232 -8.56 0.68 4.74
C THR A 232 -8.81 2.03 5.40
N ASN A 233 -8.98 3.09 4.61
CA ASN A 233 -9.23 4.42 5.16
C ASN A 233 -10.58 4.46 5.88
N LYS A 234 -11.63 3.85 5.33
CA LYS A 234 -12.93 3.79 6.00
C LYS A 234 -12.85 3.04 7.33
N VAL A 235 -12.17 1.89 7.36
CA VAL A 235 -11.97 1.11 8.58
C VAL A 235 -11.22 1.93 9.62
N LYS A 236 -10.16 2.64 9.23
CA LYS A 236 -9.39 3.50 10.12
C LYS A 236 -10.25 4.63 10.71
N LEU A 237 -11.00 5.35 9.87
CA LEU A 237 -11.90 6.42 10.32
C LEU A 237 -12.95 5.90 11.31
N LEU A 238 -13.62 4.78 10.99
CA LEU A 238 -14.63 4.20 11.89
C LEU A 238 -14.02 3.67 13.20
N THR A 239 -12.76 3.22 13.17
CA THR A 239 -12.04 2.78 14.36
C THR A 239 -11.72 3.95 15.29
N ASP A 240 -11.21 5.05 14.75
CA ASP A 240 -10.92 6.25 15.54
C ASP A 240 -12.22 6.82 16.16
N ILE A 241 -13.35 6.77 15.44
CA ILE A 241 -14.65 7.19 15.98
C ILE A 241 -15.13 6.25 17.09
N ARG A 242 -14.94 4.93 16.92
CA ARG A 242 -15.24 3.96 17.96
C ARG A 242 -14.44 4.22 19.24
N GLN A 243 -13.26 4.82 19.14
CA GLN A 243 -12.43 5.24 20.28
C GLN A 243 -12.91 6.55 20.92
N GLY A 244 -14.01 7.15 20.44
CA GLY A 244 -14.62 8.35 21.00
C GLY A 244 -14.19 9.66 20.33
N MET A 245 -13.38 9.60 19.26
CA MET A 245 -12.96 10.79 18.54
C MET A 245 -14.09 11.37 17.68
N GLY A 246 -14.20 12.70 17.64
CA GLY A 246 -15.16 13.38 16.77
C GLY A 246 -14.77 13.31 15.30
N TRP A 247 -15.74 13.35 14.37
CA TRP A 247 -15.48 13.31 12.91
C TRP A 247 -14.44 14.32 12.45
N LYS A 248 -14.45 15.52 13.03
CA LYS A 248 -13.47 16.57 12.77
C LYS A 248 -12.04 16.09 13.09
N GLU A 249 -11.82 15.62 14.32
CA GLU A 249 -10.51 15.13 14.79
C GLU A 249 -10.02 13.95 13.96
N VAL A 250 -10.92 13.00 13.69
CA VAL A 250 -10.63 11.80 12.90
C VAL A 250 -10.21 12.16 11.48
N LEU A 251 -10.89 13.11 10.83
CA LEU A 251 -10.51 13.54 9.49
C LEU A 251 -9.21 14.35 9.50
N LEU A 252 -8.98 15.22 10.49
CA LEU A 252 -7.70 15.95 10.62
C LEU A 252 -6.50 15.00 10.79
N LYS A 253 -6.68 13.90 11.54
CA LYS A 253 -5.65 12.87 11.77
C LYS A 253 -5.34 12.05 10.51
N ASN A 254 -6.32 11.86 9.63
CA ASN A 254 -6.24 10.88 8.54
C ASN A 254 -6.20 11.49 7.13
N VAL A 255 -6.43 12.80 6.99
CA VAL A 255 -6.41 13.52 5.72
C VAL A 255 -5.29 14.56 5.73
N HIS A 256 -4.59 14.73 4.61
CA HIS A 256 -3.50 15.71 4.51
C HIS A 256 -3.98 17.14 4.82
N SER A 257 -3.17 17.87 5.61
CA SER A 257 -3.46 19.20 6.15
C SER A 257 -3.85 20.25 5.11
N ASN A 258 -3.25 20.18 3.92
CA ASN A 258 -3.46 21.17 2.84
C ASN A 258 -4.86 21.12 2.22
N ASN A 259 -5.66 20.09 2.53
CA ASN A 259 -7.01 19.92 2.00
C ASN A 259 -8.09 20.17 3.07
N LEU A 260 -7.77 20.70 4.24
CA LEU A 260 -8.73 20.85 5.34
C LEU A 260 -9.33 22.26 5.36
N LYS A 261 -10.64 22.35 5.61
CA LYS A 261 -11.31 23.63 5.80
C LYS A 261 -10.84 24.28 7.09
N THR A 262 -10.67 25.59 7.05
CA THR A 262 -10.44 26.36 8.27
C THR A 262 -11.70 26.33 9.14
N ILE A 263 -11.54 26.42 10.47
CA ILE A 263 -12.66 26.43 11.43
C ILE A 263 -13.71 27.50 11.03
N GLN A 264 -13.26 28.71 10.69
CA GLN A 264 -14.13 29.81 10.25
C GLN A 264 -14.94 29.47 8.98
N GLN A 265 -14.34 28.74 8.04
CA GLN A 265 -15.04 28.32 6.82
C GLN A 265 -16.14 27.30 7.14
N ILE A 266 -15.85 26.33 8.00
CA ILE A 266 -16.83 25.32 8.45
C ILE A 266 -18.02 25.99 9.13
N GLU A 267 -17.76 26.89 10.09
CA GLU A 267 -18.81 27.60 10.83
C GLU A 267 -19.68 28.46 9.91
N SER A 268 -19.06 29.17 8.94
CA SER A 268 -19.80 29.98 7.97
C SER A 268 -20.71 29.13 7.07
N GLU A 269 -20.23 27.96 6.63
CA GLU A 269 -21.03 27.02 5.82
C GLU A 269 -22.18 26.43 6.64
N ASP A 270 -21.96 26.07 7.89
CA ASP A 270 -22.99 25.51 8.76
C ASP A 270 -24.07 26.53 9.09
N GLN A 271 -23.70 27.80 9.31
CA GLN A 271 -24.65 28.91 9.44
C GLN A 271 -25.49 29.08 8.16
N GLN A 272 -24.86 29.04 6.98
CA GLN A 272 -25.58 29.11 5.70
C GLN A 272 -26.53 27.92 5.51
N ARG A 273 -26.11 26.70 5.86
CA ARG A 273 -26.95 25.50 5.80
C ARG A 273 -28.16 25.64 6.72
N PHE A 274 -27.96 26.12 7.95
CA PHE A 274 -29.05 26.37 8.90
C PHE A 274 -30.07 27.39 8.37
N LEU A 275 -29.59 28.50 7.79
CA LEU A 275 -30.45 29.50 7.16
C LEU A 275 -31.24 28.93 5.98
N ASN A 276 -30.60 28.10 5.14
CA ASN A 276 -31.24 27.47 3.99
C ASN A 276 -32.32 26.46 4.39
N LEU A 277 -32.07 25.65 5.43
CA LEU A 277 -33.05 24.73 6.00
C LEU A 277 -34.26 25.47 6.56
N SER A 278 -34.02 26.59 7.27
CA SER A 278 -35.08 27.44 7.83
C SER A 278 -35.94 28.07 6.74
N LYS A 279 -35.32 28.61 5.67
CA LYS A 279 -36.02 29.14 4.49
C LYS A 279 -36.86 28.07 3.79
N LYS A 280 -36.36 26.83 3.70
CA LYS A 280 -37.07 25.72 3.06
C LYS A 280 -38.31 25.30 3.86
N ARG A 281 -38.21 25.24 5.20
CA ARG A 281 -39.35 24.97 6.10
C ARG A 281 -40.44 26.04 6.01
N LEU A 282 -40.05 27.31 5.89
CA LEU A 282 -41.00 28.43 5.71
C LEU A 282 -41.72 28.36 4.35
N LYS A 283 -41.04 27.94 3.28
CA LYS A 283 -41.67 27.74 1.97
C LYS A 283 -42.64 26.56 1.95
N SER A 284 -42.31 25.44 2.59
CA SER A 284 -43.20 24.27 2.67
C SER A 284 -44.46 24.52 3.50
N ASN A 285 -44.41 25.42 4.49
CA ASN A 285 -45.57 25.80 5.30
C ASN A 285 -46.48 26.83 4.62
N LYS A 286 -46.02 27.53 3.58
CA LYS A 286 -46.86 28.45 2.77
C LYS A 286 -47.63 27.76 1.64
N GLN A 287 -47.35 26.47 1.38
CA GLN A 287 -48.00 25.67 0.33
C GLN A 287 -49.01 24.64 0.87
N LYS A 288 -49.23 24.63 2.19
CA LYS A 288 -50.34 23.94 2.86
C LYS A 288 -51.36 24.98 3.30
#